data_AF-A0A6J1M6Z0-F1
#
_entry.id   AF-A0A6J1M6Z0-F1
#
_cell.length_a   1.000
_cell.length_b   1.000
_cell.length_c   1.000
_cell.angle_alpha   90.00
_cell.angle_beta   90.00
_cell.angle_gamma   90.00
#
_symmetry.space_group_name_H-M   'P 1'
#
loop_
_entity.id
_entity.type
_entity.pdbx_description
1 polymer ?
#
loop_
_entity_poly.entity_id
_entity_poly.type
_entity_poly.pdbx_seq_one_letter_code
_entity_poly.pdbx_strand_id
1 'polypeptide(L)'
;MACKICALAGGIGKRVQGKVRSWILQLSALLILMNYVQLAIQSSLHLRLEAEQMAIFFGCPALIGVLYVVLDTCATLAGTGLIMWHRKEATGFSLLILHHTLHCMFFTNSIIQQALNEFVDVGSLLLLVALGQAKENKLNKHKLELLLLLSRICMSCIYFLWLREENNVINDWFALSCCILVLIGFKCRFVACLTALTVMWHACCSPNWTFIIGWNDLTISVSLICSLLGKVAGFLLMARLGAGKWSLDART
;
A
#
# COMPACT_ATOMS: atom_id res chain seq x y z
N MET A 1 -3.70 -16.37 -46.74
CA MET A 1 -3.05 -17.00 -45.56
C MET A 1 -2.63 -16.02 -44.46
N ALA A 2 -2.36 -14.75 -44.74
CA ALA A 2 -1.94 -13.75 -43.73
C ALA A 2 -2.96 -13.50 -42.58
N CYS A 3 -4.26 -13.62 -42.85
CA CYS A 3 -5.31 -13.33 -41.85
C CYS A 3 -5.36 -14.34 -40.68
N LYS A 4 -4.96 -15.60 -40.90
CA LYS A 4 -4.92 -16.63 -39.84
C LYS A 4 -3.72 -16.46 -38.90
N ILE A 5 -2.60 -15.93 -39.39
CA ILE A 5 -1.38 -15.69 -38.60
C ILE A 5 -1.56 -14.47 -37.68
N CYS A 6 -2.19 -13.39 -38.16
CA CYS A 6 -2.55 -12.24 -37.32
C CYS A 6 -3.58 -12.60 -36.23
N ALA A 7 -4.54 -13.49 -36.52
CA ALA A 7 -5.49 -13.97 -35.52
C ALA A 7 -4.82 -14.86 -34.45
N LEU A 8 -3.86 -15.71 -34.85
CA LEU A 8 -3.05 -16.51 -33.92
C LEU A 8 -2.12 -15.64 -33.06
N ALA A 9 -1.45 -14.66 -33.66
CA ALA A 9 -0.61 -13.69 -32.94
C ALA A 9 -1.43 -12.84 -31.96
N GLY A 10 -2.64 -12.41 -32.36
CA GLY A 10 -3.58 -11.72 -31.48
C GLY A 10 -4.11 -12.60 -30.33
N GLY A 11 -4.32 -13.91 -30.59
CA GLY A 11 -4.73 -14.88 -29.58
C GLY A 11 -3.61 -15.26 -28.59
N ILE A 12 -2.36 -15.28 -29.04
CA ILE A 12 -1.17 -15.47 -28.19
C ILE A 12 -0.93 -14.20 -27.37
N GLY A 13 -0.99 -13.01 -27.99
CA GLY A 13 -0.86 -11.73 -27.32
C GLY A 13 -1.89 -11.54 -26.20
N LYS A 14 -3.16 -11.86 -26.46
CA LYS A 14 -4.22 -11.81 -25.43
C LYS A 14 -4.00 -12.82 -24.29
N ARG A 15 -3.48 -14.02 -24.58
CA ARG A 15 -3.15 -15.03 -23.56
C ARG A 15 -1.94 -14.63 -22.71
N VAL A 16 -0.90 -14.08 -23.34
CA VAL A 16 0.28 -13.56 -22.64
C VAL A 16 -0.12 -12.36 -21.78
N GLN A 17 -0.91 -11.44 -22.31
CA GLN A 17 -1.43 -10.29 -21.56
C GLN A 17 -2.29 -10.71 -20.36
N GLY A 18 -3.12 -11.76 -20.52
CA GLY A 18 -3.90 -12.35 -19.42
C GLY A 18 -3.00 -12.96 -18.33
N LYS A 19 -1.99 -13.73 -18.73
CA LYS A 19 -0.99 -14.28 -17.78
C LYS A 19 -0.24 -13.18 -17.06
N VAL A 20 0.37 -12.25 -17.78
CA VAL A 20 1.13 -11.11 -17.19
C VAL A 20 0.26 -10.33 -16.22
N ARG A 21 -1.02 -10.09 -16.54
CA ARG A 21 -1.96 -9.44 -15.61
C ARG A 21 -2.16 -10.22 -14.33
N SER A 22 -2.33 -11.54 -14.41
CA SER A 22 -2.46 -12.40 -13.22
C SER A 22 -1.20 -12.39 -12.36
N TRP A 23 -0.03 -12.46 -12.99
CA TRP A 23 1.27 -12.41 -12.31
C TRP A 23 1.46 -11.08 -11.58
N ILE A 24 1.15 -9.95 -12.22
CA ILE A 24 1.25 -8.62 -11.59
C ILE A 24 0.35 -8.53 -10.35
N LEU A 25 -0.88 -9.03 -10.43
CA LEU A 25 -1.82 -9.00 -9.29
C LEU A 25 -1.36 -9.87 -8.12
N GLN A 26 -0.81 -11.05 -8.40
CA GLN A 26 -0.25 -11.94 -7.37
C GLN A 26 1.01 -11.35 -6.75
N LEU A 27 1.92 -10.81 -7.58
CA LEU A 27 3.15 -10.18 -7.12
C LEU A 27 2.85 -8.94 -6.27
N SER A 28 1.91 -8.07 -6.69
CA SER A 28 1.52 -6.91 -5.89
C SER A 28 0.96 -7.31 -4.53
N ALA A 29 0.14 -8.37 -4.48
CA ALA A 29 -0.41 -8.82 -3.22
C ALA A 29 0.66 -9.38 -2.29
N LEU A 30 1.63 -10.12 -2.85
CA LEU A 30 2.76 -10.64 -2.10
C LEU A 30 3.68 -9.53 -1.59
N LEU A 31 3.97 -8.51 -2.41
CA LEU A 31 4.81 -7.38 -1.99
C LEU A 31 4.19 -6.58 -0.83
N ILE A 32 2.87 -6.33 -0.88
CA ILE A 32 2.16 -5.68 0.23
C ILE A 32 2.26 -6.52 1.51
N LEU A 33 2.09 -7.84 1.40
CA LEU A 33 2.14 -8.74 2.56
C LEU A 33 3.55 -8.85 3.15
N MET A 34 4.57 -8.92 2.29
CA MET A 34 5.98 -8.94 2.71
C MET A 34 6.36 -7.66 3.45
N ASN A 35 5.78 -6.50 3.11
CA ASN A 35 6.00 -5.27 3.86
C ASN A 35 5.57 -5.41 5.32
N TYR A 36 4.40 -5.99 5.60
CA TYR A 36 3.93 -6.20 6.96
C TYR A 36 4.76 -7.22 7.75
N VAL A 37 5.22 -8.29 7.09
CA VAL A 37 6.13 -9.26 7.71
C VAL A 37 7.46 -8.59 8.06
N GLN A 38 8.00 -7.78 7.16
CA GLN A 38 9.23 -7.04 7.41
C GLN A 38 9.08 -6.01 8.53
N LEU A 39 7.95 -5.32 8.61
CA LEU A 39 7.64 -4.38 9.69
C LEU A 39 7.67 -5.10 11.05
N ALA A 40 7.03 -6.26 11.14
CA ALA A 40 7.03 -7.06 12.36
C ALA A 40 8.43 -7.57 12.75
N ILE A 41 9.23 -8.01 11.76
CA ILE A 41 10.62 -8.43 12.00
C ILE A 41 11.44 -7.24 12.51
N GLN A 42 11.36 -6.08 11.86
CA GLN A 42 12.12 -4.90 12.26
C GLN A 42 11.76 -4.45 13.67
N SER A 43 10.47 -4.38 13.99
CA SER A 43 9.97 -4.01 15.31
C SER A 43 10.42 -5.00 16.38
N SER A 44 10.46 -6.30 16.06
CA SER A 44 11.01 -7.31 16.97
C SER A 44 12.52 -7.15 17.23
N LEU A 45 13.29 -6.75 16.21
CA LEU A 45 14.74 -6.55 16.32
C LEU A 45 15.09 -5.26 17.08
N HIS A 46 14.25 -4.22 16.94
CA HIS A 46 14.44 -2.92 17.58
C HIS A 46 13.50 -2.70 18.77
N LEU A 47 13.02 -3.78 19.37
CA LEU A 47 12.00 -3.78 20.43
C LEU A 47 12.31 -2.76 21.53
N ARG A 48 13.56 -2.68 21.97
CA ARG A 48 13.97 -1.76 23.04
C ARG A 48 13.82 -0.29 22.61
N LEU A 49 14.23 0.04 21.39
CA LEU A 49 14.22 1.41 20.89
C LEU A 49 12.78 1.90 20.65
N GLU A 50 11.96 1.05 20.04
CA GLU A 50 10.54 1.34 19.80
C GLU A 50 9.76 1.40 21.12
N ALA A 51 10.03 0.50 22.06
CA ALA A 51 9.35 0.51 23.36
C ALA A 51 9.66 1.78 24.17
N GLU A 52 10.90 2.28 24.13
CA GLU A 52 11.28 3.54 24.78
C GLU A 52 10.56 4.73 24.13
N GLN A 53 10.47 4.77 22.79
CA GLN A 53 9.70 5.80 22.07
C GLN A 53 8.21 5.78 22.43
N MET A 54 7.61 4.58 22.46
CA MET A 54 6.19 4.43 22.81
C MET A 54 5.93 4.75 24.29
N ALA A 55 6.84 4.40 25.19
CA ALA A 55 6.71 4.73 26.60
C ALA A 55 6.75 6.25 26.84
N ILE A 56 7.66 6.96 26.17
CA ILE A 56 7.73 8.43 26.19
C ILE A 56 6.43 9.03 25.64
N PHE A 57 5.92 8.46 24.55
CA PHE A 57 4.68 8.91 23.91
C PHE A 57 3.46 8.82 24.83
N PHE A 58 3.28 7.68 25.49
CA PHE A 58 2.17 7.46 26.41
C PHE A 58 2.39 8.08 27.80
N GLY A 59 3.56 8.69 28.06
CA GLY A 59 3.95 9.16 29.39
C GLY A 59 3.95 8.04 30.44
N CYS A 60 4.21 6.80 30.01
CA CYS A 60 4.07 5.59 30.79
C CYS A 60 5.45 4.94 31.07
N PRO A 61 5.56 4.05 32.08
CA PRO A 61 6.78 3.29 32.30
C PRO A 61 7.13 2.41 31.09
N ALA A 62 8.44 2.20 30.86
CA ALA A 62 8.99 1.44 29.73
C ALA A 62 8.35 0.06 29.53
N LEU A 63 7.88 -0.57 30.61
CA LEU A 63 7.22 -1.88 30.57
C LEU A 63 5.90 -1.86 29.78
N ILE A 64 5.13 -0.78 29.85
CA ILE A 64 3.89 -0.60 29.07
C ILE A 64 4.25 -0.42 27.59
N GLY A 65 5.31 0.32 27.29
CA GLY A 65 5.84 0.46 25.93
C GLY A 65 6.25 -0.88 25.32
N VAL A 66 6.98 -1.72 26.07
CA VAL A 66 7.37 -3.07 25.61
C VAL A 66 6.13 -3.94 25.38
N LEU A 67 5.17 -3.94 26.31
CA LEU A 67 3.94 -4.73 26.17
C LEU A 67 3.17 -4.33 24.90
N TYR A 68 3.08 -3.02 24.63
CA TYR A 68 2.45 -2.49 23.43
C TYR A 68 3.14 -3.01 22.16
N VAL A 69 4.46 -2.85 22.05
CA VAL A 69 5.21 -3.28 20.85
C VAL A 69 5.15 -4.80 20.64
N VAL A 70 5.15 -5.59 21.71
CA VAL A 70 4.96 -7.05 21.60
C VAL A 70 3.55 -7.41 21.12
N LEU A 71 2.51 -6.74 21.63
CA LEU A 71 1.14 -6.95 21.16
C LEU A 71 0.96 -6.51 19.70
N ASP A 72 1.59 -5.40 19.33
CA ASP A 72 1.60 -4.82 17.99
C ASP A 72 2.22 -5.78 16.96
N THR A 73 3.44 -6.27 17.25
CA THR A 73 4.14 -7.28 16.44
C THR A 73 3.38 -8.61 16.37
N CYS A 74 2.77 -9.06 17.46
CA CYS A 74 1.95 -10.27 17.45
C CYS A 74 0.68 -10.10 16.59
N ALA A 75 0.02 -8.94 16.65
CA ALA A 75 -1.16 -8.65 15.85
C ALA A 75 -0.82 -8.60 14.36
N THR A 76 0.27 -7.92 13.97
CA THR A 76 0.72 -7.86 12.57
C THR A 76 1.11 -9.24 12.04
N LEU A 77 1.85 -10.05 12.81
CA LEU A 77 2.19 -11.43 12.44
C LEU A 77 0.97 -12.34 12.33
N ALA A 78 0.02 -12.23 13.28
CA ALA A 78 -1.21 -13.01 13.23
C ALA A 78 -2.07 -12.63 12.02
N GLY A 79 -2.23 -11.33 11.74
CA GLY A 79 -2.99 -10.82 10.61
C GLY A 79 -2.40 -11.27 9.26
N THR A 80 -1.09 -11.10 9.09
CA THR A 80 -0.37 -11.53 7.88
C THR A 80 -0.36 -13.05 7.71
N GLY A 81 -0.13 -13.80 8.78
CA GLY A 81 -0.16 -15.27 8.76
C GLY A 81 -1.54 -15.82 8.39
N LEU A 82 -2.61 -15.22 8.88
CA LEU A 82 -3.99 -15.58 8.51
C LEU A 82 -4.29 -15.34 7.03
N ILE A 83 -3.69 -14.29 6.42
CA ILE A 83 -3.80 -14.00 4.99
C ILE A 83 -2.98 -15.02 4.18
N MET A 84 -1.74 -15.31 4.57
CA MET A 84 -0.89 -16.29 3.87
C MET A 84 -1.48 -17.70 3.88
N TRP A 85 -2.14 -18.09 4.98
CA TRP A 85 -2.71 -19.43 5.11
C TRP A 85 -3.99 -19.63 4.26
N HIS A 86 -4.51 -18.59 3.59
CA HIS A 86 -5.68 -18.63 2.71
C HIS A 86 -7.00 -19.16 3.33
N ARG A 87 -7.02 -19.63 4.60
CA ARG A 87 -8.24 -20.17 5.24
C ARG A 87 -9.14 -19.11 5.87
N LYS A 88 -8.57 -17.99 6.32
CA LYS A 88 -9.30 -16.93 7.04
C LYS A 88 -8.82 -15.54 6.62
N GLU A 89 -8.70 -15.33 5.31
CA GLU A 89 -8.22 -14.06 4.73
C GLU A 89 -9.03 -12.85 5.23
N ALA A 90 -10.36 -12.96 5.25
CA ALA A 90 -11.24 -11.90 5.73
C ALA A 90 -10.94 -11.48 7.18
N THR A 91 -10.67 -12.45 8.06
CA THR A 91 -10.31 -12.18 9.45
C THR A 91 -8.94 -11.52 9.54
N GLY A 92 -7.96 -11.99 8.77
CA GLY A 92 -6.63 -11.39 8.71
C GLY A 92 -6.66 -9.93 8.24
N PHE A 93 -7.42 -9.63 7.18
CA PHE A 93 -7.60 -8.25 6.72
C PHE A 93 -8.30 -7.37 7.76
N SER A 94 -9.38 -7.86 8.38
CA SER A 94 -10.07 -7.09 9.41
C SER A 94 -9.17 -6.78 10.61
N LEU A 95 -8.29 -7.71 10.98
CA LEU A 95 -7.36 -7.56 12.09
C LEU A 95 -6.28 -6.52 11.74
N LEU A 96 -5.70 -6.57 10.54
CA LEU A 96 -4.70 -5.58 10.10
C LEU A 96 -5.30 -4.18 9.94
N ILE A 97 -6.52 -4.07 9.41
CA ILE A 97 -7.22 -2.78 9.28
C ILE A 97 -7.54 -2.25 10.68
N LEU A 98 -8.10 -3.06 11.58
CA LEU A 98 -8.40 -2.64 12.95
C LEU A 98 -7.13 -2.15 13.65
N HIS A 99 -6.06 -2.92 13.54
CA HIS A 99 -4.75 -2.57 14.08
C HIS A 99 -4.27 -1.20 13.57
N HIS A 100 -4.26 -0.96 12.25
CA HIS A 100 -3.87 0.34 11.70
C HIS A 100 -4.81 1.47 12.09
N THR A 101 -6.12 1.22 12.21
CA THR A 101 -7.06 2.26 12.67
C THR A 101 -6.84 2.63 14.13
N LEU A 102 -6.47 1.66 14.98
CA LEU A 102 -6.11 1.91 16.37
C LEU A 102 -4.80 2.69 16.44
N HIS A 103 -3.77 2.24 15.71
CA HIS A 103 -2.48 2.94 15.61
C HIS A 103 -2.70 4.39 15.17
N CYS A 104 -3.46 4.60 14.09
CA CYS A 104 -3.79 5.93 13.60
C CYS A 104 -4.52 6.76 14.66
N MET A 105 -5.50 6.22 15.39
CA MET A 105 -6.17 6.95 16.48
C MET A 105 -5.24 7.34 17.64
N PHE A 106 -4.24 6.52 17.96
CA PHE A 106 -3.27 6.83 19.02
C PHE A 106 -2.20 7.84 18.55
N PHE A 107 -1.73 7.75 17.30
CA PHE A 107 -0.60 8.55 16.80
C PHE A 107 -0.99 9.79 15.98
N THR A 108 -2.25 9.92 15.56
CA THR A 108 -2.73 11.09 14.78
C THR A 108 -2.50 12.42 15.48
N ASN A 109 -2.48 12.45 16.81
CA ASN A 109 -2.30 13.67 17.58
C ASN A 109 -0.86 14.22 17.58
N SER A 110 0.13 13.46 17.09
CA SER A 110 1.54 13.83 17.32
C SER A 110 2.37 13.88 16.05
N ILE A 111 2.09 13.04 15.04
CA ILE A 111 2.86 13.02 13.79
C ILE A 111 1.92 12.80 12.60
N ILE A 112 1.40 13.88 12.03
CA ILE A 112 0.54 13.85 10.83
C ILE A 112 1.19 13.08 9.66
N GLN A 113 2.53 13.15 9.51
CA GLN A 113 3.24 12.40 8.46
C GLN A 113 3.14 10.88 8.64
N GLN A 114 3.15 10.40 9.88
CA GLN A 114 2.99 8.99 10.19
C GLN A 114 1.55 8.54 9.94
N ALA A 115 0.57 9.33 10.37
CA ALA A 115 -0.84 9.07 10.09
C ALA A 115 -1.13 8.99 8.58
N LEU A 116 -0.57 9.91 7.78
CA LEU A 116 -0.73 9.88 6.32
C LEU A 116 -0.11 8.62 5.69
N ASN A 117 1.05 8.16 6.19
CA ASN A 117 1.65 6.90 5.74
C ASN A 117 0.77 5.70 6.08
N GLU A 118 0.23 5.64 7.30
CA GLU A 118 -0.68 4.58 7.72
C GLU A 118 -1.98 4.56 6.89
N PHE A 119 -2.50 5.72 6.50
CA PHE A 119 -3.64 5.79 5.57
C PHE A 119 -3.30 5.18 4.21
N VAL A 120 -2.10 5.42 3.66
CA VAL A 120 -1.65 4.77 2.41
C VAL A 120 -1.59 3.26 2.59
N ASP A 121 -1.05 2.77 3.71
CA ASP A 121 -0.94 1.33 4.01
C ASP A 121 -2.32 0.68 4.15
N VAL A 122 -3.26 1.32 4.86
CA VAL A 122 -4.68 0.91 4.93
C VAL A 122 -5.31 0.89 3.54
N GLY A 123 -5.02 1.89 2.70
CA GLY A 123 -5.48 1.94 1.31
C GLY A 123 -5.01 0.73 0.49
N SER A 124 -3.76 0.31 0.66
CA SER A 124 -3.21 -0.88 0.01
C SER A 124 -3.87 -2.19 0.48
N LEU A 125 -4.20 -2.29 1.78
CA LEU A 125 -4.95 -3.42 2.35
C LEU A 125 -6.37 -3.49 1.82
N LEU A 126 -7.07 -2.36 1.73
CA LEU A 126 -8.42 -2.29 1.16
C LEU A 126 -8.44 -2.74 -0.30
N LEU A 127 -7.41 -2.40 -1.07
CA LEU A 127 -7.22 -2.89 -2.43
C LEU A 127 -6.99 -4.42 -2.46
N LEU A 128 -6.24 -4.95 -1.51
CA LEU A 128 -6.02 -6.40 -1.37
C LEU A 128 -7.32 -7.15 -1.05
N VAL A 129 -8.14 -6.60 -0.14
CA VAL A 129 -9.49 -7.10 0.17
C VAL A 129 -10.36 -7.08 -1.09
N ALA A 130 -10.36 -5.97 -1.83
CA ALA A 130 -11.11 -5.84 -3.08
C ALA A 130 -10.66 -6.87 -4.13
N LEU A 131 -9.35 -7.14 -4.22
CA LEU A 131 -8.79 -8.17 -5.11
C LEU A 131 -9.26 -9.59 -4.72
N GLY A 132 -9.22 -9.93 -3.43
CA GLY A 132 -9.69 -11.22 -2.93
C GLY A 132 -11.18 -11.43 -3.24
N GLN A 133 -11.99 -10.41 -2.96
CA GLN A 133 -13.43 -10.45 -3.21
C GLN A 133 -13.79 -10.51 -4.70
N ALA A 134 -13.03 -9.83 -5.56
CA ALA A 134 -13.21 -9.90 -7.01
C ALA A 134 -12.90 -11.30 -7.56
N LYS A 135 -11.98 -12.05 -6.96
CA LYS A 135 -11.68 -13.44 -7.34
C LYS A 135 -12.77 -14.41 -6.89
N GLU A 136 -13.30 -14.22 -5.70
CA GLU A 136 -14.30 -15.14 -5.15
C GLU A 136 -15.70 -14.95 -5.74
N ASN A 137 -15.98 -13.88 -6.50
CA ASN A 137 -17.33 -13.53 -7.01
C ASN A 137 -18.42 -13.47 -5.91
N LYS A 138 -18.02 -13.39 -4.64
CA LYS A 138 -18.89 -13.63 -3.47
C LYS A 138 -19.61 -12.39 -2.93
N LEU A 139 -19.44 -11.20 -3.53
CA LEU A 139 -19.91 -9.97 -2.90
C LEU A 139 -20.84 -9.10 -3.76
N ASN A 140 -21.79 -8.45 -3.07
CA ASN A 140 -22.58 -7.33 -3.57
C ASN A 140 -21.68 -6.29 -4.25
N LYS A 141 -21.95 -6.02 -5.54
CA LYS A 141 -21.21 -5.03 -6.34
C LYS A 141 -21.01 -3.71 -5.58
N HIS A 142 -22.03 -3.24 -4.85
CA HIS A 142 -21.94 -2.01 -4.04
C HIS A 142 -20.80 -1.99 -2.99
N LYS A 143 -20.54 -3.11 -2.31
CA LYS A 143 -19.48 -3.16 -1.29
C LYS A 143 -18.09 -3.10 -1.94
N LEU A 144 -17.91 -3.75 -3.09
CA LEU A 144 -16.67 -3.65 -3.87
C LEU A 144 -16.43 -2.21 -4.34
N GLU A 145 -17.46 -1.53 -4.82
CA GLU A 145 -17.36 -0.12 -5.25
C GLU A 145 -16.97 0.80 -4.09
N LEU A 146 -17.52 0.57 -2.90
CA LEU A 146 -17.20 1.34 -1.70
C LEU A 146 -15.76 1.10 -1.24
N LEU A 147 -15.29 -0.15 -1.29
CA LEU A 147 -13.89 -0.49 -1.00
C LEU A 147 -12.92 0.21 -1.95
N LEU A 148 -13.23 0.20 -3.26
CA LEU A 148 -12.42 0.91 -4.26
C LEU A 148 -12.41 2.42 -4.01
N LEU A 149 -13.55 3.02 -3.67
CA LEU A 149 -13.62 4.45 -3.33
C LEU A 149 -12.77 4.76 -2.09
N LEU A 150 -12.97 4.02 -1.00
CA LEU A 150 -12.26 4.24 0.26
C LEU A 150 -10.74 4.06 0.05
N SER A 151 -10.34 3.03 -0.69
CA SER A 151 -8.92 2.82 -1.00
C SER A 151 -8.30 3.97 -1.79
N ARG A 152 -9.04 4.61 -2.71
CA ARG A 152 -8.54 5.80 -3.45
C ARG A 152 -8.34 6.99 -2.53
N ILE A 153 -9.28 7.24 -1.63
CA ILE A 153 -9.17 8.30 -0.63
C ILE A 153 -7.94 8.05 0.25
N CYS A 154 -7.80 6.85 0.80
CA CYS A 154 -6.67 6.46 1.64
C CYS A 154 -5.32 6.56 0.91
N MET A 155 -5.21 6.04 -0.32
CA MET A 155 -3.96 6.11 -1.09
C MET A 155 -3.62 7.53 -1.55
N SER A 156 -4.61 8.44 -1.66
CA SER A 156 -4.36 9.85 -2.00
C SER A 156 -3.58 10.61 -0.91
N CYS A 157 -3.50 10.06 0.30
CA CYS A 157 -2.63 10.58 1.37
C CYS A 157 -1.15 10.68 0.96
N ILE A 158 -0.69 9.92 -0.04
CA ILE A 158 0.67 10.04 -0.56
C ILE A 158 0.96 11.44 -1.14
N TYR A 159 -0.04 12.09 -1.74
CA TYR A 159 0.15 13.40 -2.34
C TYR A 159 0.28 14.49 -1.28
N PHE A 160 -0.42 14.33 -0.15
CA PHE A 160 -0.26 15.20 1.02
C PHE A 160 1.10 15.02 1.70
N LEU A 161 1.67 13.80 1.67
CA LEU A 161 3.05 13.57 2.11
C LEU A 161 4.04 14.35 1.25
N TRP A 162 3.90 14.29 -0.08
CA TRP A 162 4.79 15.01 -0.99
C TRP A 162 4.70 16.53 -0.85
N LEU A 163 3.48 17.07 -0.70
CA LEU A 163 3.24 18.49 -0.43
C LEU A 163 3.92 19.00 0.85
N ARG A 164 4.28 18.09 1.76
CA ARG A 164 4.92 18.45 3.03
C ARG A 164 6.43 18.21 3.03
N GLU A 165 6.90 17.24 2.27
CA GLU A 165 8.32 16.84 2.26
C GLU A 165 9.18 17.74 1.37
N GLU A 166 8.65 18.23 0.24
CA GLU A 166 9.41 19.06 -0.70
C GLU A 166 8.87 20.48 -0.78
N ASN A 167 9.71 21.49 -0.49
CA ASN A 167 9.39 22.90 -0.78
C ASN A 167 9.61 23.22 -2.27
N ASN A 168 8.98 22.44 -3.16
CA ASN A 168 9.09 22.58 -4.60
C ASN A 168 7.71 22.85 -5.21
N VAL A 169 7.46 24.09 -5.62
CA VAL A 169 6.17 24.54 -6.19
C VAL A 169 5.71 23.65 -7.35
N ILE A 170 6.63 23.19 -8.21
CA ILE A 170 6.31 22.31 -9.35
C ILE A 170 5.81 20.94 -8.87
N ASN A 171 6.44 20.37 -7.84
CA ASN A 171 6.01 19.09 -7.27
C ASN A 171 4.65 19.23 -6.56
N ASP A 172 4.41 20.37 -5.89
CA ASP A 172 3.13 20.66 -5.24
C ASP A 172 1.97 20.69 -6.23
N TRP A 173 2.13 21.42 -7.34
CA TRP A 173 1.14 21.46 -8.42
C TRP A 173 0.90 20.07 -9.02
N PHE A 174 1.97 19.30 -9.20
CA PHE A 174 1.88 17.93 -9.70
C PHE A 174 1.13 17.00 -8.73
N ALA A 175 1.45 17.05 -7.44
CA ALA A 175 0.83 16.25 -6.39
C ALA A 175 -0.66 16.61 -6.22
N LEU A 176 -1.02 17.89 -6.19
CA LEU A 176 -2.41 18.35 -6.15
C LEU A 176 -3.19 17.89 -7.38
N SER A 177 -2.60 18.02 -8.56
CA SER A 177 -3.23 17.59 -9.81
C SER A 177 -3.50 16.08 -9.79
N CYS A 178 -2.51 15.27 -9.42
CA CYS A 178 -2.68 13.81 -9.31
C CYS A 178 -3.71 13.43 -8.25
N CYS A 179 -3.72 14.11 -7.10
CA CYS A 179 -4.69 13.89 -6.03
C CYS A 179 -6.13 14.09 -6.52
N ILE A 180 -6.40 15.24 -7.16
CA ILE A 180 -7.72 15.55 -7.71
C ILE A 180 -8.15 14.50 -8.75
N LEU A 181 -7.24 14.13 -9.65
CA LEU A 181 -7.54 13.13 -10.69
C LEU A 181 -7.83 11.74 -10.11
N VAL A 182 -7.11 11.29 -9.08
CA VAL A 182 -7.37 10.00 -8.41
C VAL A 182 -8.71 10.01 -7.66
N LEU A 183 -9.00 11.10 -6.93
CA LEU A 183 -10.26 11.25 -6.18
C LEU A 183 -11.48 11.22 -7.11
N ILE A 184 -11.44 12.02 -8.18
CA ILE A 184 -12.47 12.03 -9.22
C ILE A 184 -12.49 10.71 -10.02
N GLY A 185 -11.36 9.99 -10.04
CA GLY A 185 -11.20 8.74 -10.79
C GLY A 185 -11.12 8.96 -12.30
N PHE A 186 -10.57 10.10 -12.74
CA PHE A 186 -10.34 10.38 -14.14
C PHE A 186 -9.00 9.80 -14.58
N LYS A 187 -9.01 8.97 -15.63
CA LYS A 187 -7.84 8.23 -16.13
C LYS A 187 -7.05 7.57 -15.00
N CYS A 188 -7.76 6.99 -14.02
CA CYS A 188 -7.18 6.53 -12.76
C CYS A 188 -6.08 5.48 -12.98
N ARG A 189 -6.21 4.64 -14.01
CA ARG A 189 -5.15 3.69 -14.37
C ARG A 189 -3.84 4.37 -14.75
N PHE A 190 -3.93 5.44 -15.53
CA PHE A 190 -2.76 6.20 -15.96
C PHE A 190 -2.15 6.93 -14.77
N VAL A 191 -2.97 7.62 -13.99
CA VAL A 191 -2.50 8.39 -12.82
C VAL A 191 -1.89 7.48 -11.75
N ALA A 192 -2.49 6.31 -11.49
CA ALA A 192 -1.93 5.33 -10.54
C ALA A 192 -0.59 4.76 -11.03
N CYS A 193 -0.45 4.45 -12.34
CA CYS A 193 0.84 4.06 -12.91
C CYS A 193 1.88 5.19 -12.83
N LEU A 194 1.48 6.42 -13.12
CA LEU A 194 2.34 7.61 -13.01
C LEU A 194 2.80 7.81 -11.56
N THR A 195 1.89 7.65 -10.60
CA THR A 195 2.18 7.76 -9.17
C THR A 195 3.13 6.66 -8.71
N ALA A 196 2.95 5.42 -9.20
CA ALA A 196 3.90 4.34 -8.93
C ALA A 196 5.31 4.65 -9.46
N LEU A 197 5.40 5.22 -10.67
CA LEU A 197 6.67 5.65 -11.25
C LEU A 197 7.30 6.82 -10.47
N THR A 198 6.50 7.79 -10.03
CA THR A 198 7.03 8.91 -9.24
C THR A 198 7.44 8.48 -7.83
N VAL A 199 6.74 7.55 -7.19
CA VAL A 199 7.21 6.92 -5.92
C VAL A 199 8.57 6.26 -6.14
N MET A 200 8.73 5.48 -7.22
CA MET A 200 10.01 4.85 -7.54
C MET A 200 11.10 5.88 -7.83
N TRP A 201 10.79 6.89 -8.65
CA TRP A 201 11.71 7.96 -9.00
C TRP A 201 12.17 8.73 -7.75
N HIS A 202 11.23 9.13 -6.90
CA HIS A 202 11.52 9.85 -5.66
C HIS A 202 12.46 9.03 -4.77
N ALA A 203 12.25 7.71 -4.66
CA ALA A 203 13.16 6.87 -3.88
C ALA A 203 14.53 6.65 -4.53
N CYS A 204 14.59 6.52 -5.86
CA CYS A 204 15.85 6.37 -6.58
C CYS A 204 16.68 7.65 -6.63
N CYS A 205 16.04 8.82 -6.68
CA CYS A 205 16.69 10.12 -6.85
C CYS A 205 16.76 10.94 -5.56
N SER A 206 16.09 10.55 -4.48
CA SER A 206 16.24 11.19 -3.18
C SER A 206 17.67 11.01 -2.62
N PRO A 207 18.15 11.93 -1.78
CA PRO A 207 19.44 11.80 -1.09
C PRO A 207 19.57 10.50 -0.27
N ASN A 208 18.44 9.85 0.06
CA ASN A 208 18.39 8.55 0.73
C ASN A 208 18.82 7.37 -0.17
N TRP A 209 19.14 7.58 -1.46
CA TRP A 209 19.71 6.52 -2.30
C TRP A 209 21.02 5.97 -1.74
N THR A 210 21.79 6.83 -1.07
CA THR A 210 22.99 6.42 -0.31
C THR A 210 22.64 5.42 0.78
N PHE A 211 21.51 5.56 1.48
CA PHE A 211 21.02 4.58 2.47
C PHE A 211 20.61 3.22 1.86
N ILE A 212 20.24 3.17 0.58
CA ILE A 212 19.87 1.92 -0.10
C ILE A 212 21.11 1.10 -0.47
N ILE A 213 22.23 1.75 -0.83
CA ILE A 213 23.42 1.12 -1.41
C ILE A 213 24.63 1.15 -0.46
N GLY A 214 24.64 2.02 0.55
CA GLY A 214 25.75 2.13 1.48
C GLY A 214 25.34 2.73 2.82
N TRP A 215 25.14 1.87 3.84
CA TRP A 215 25.71 1.98 5.19
C TRP A 215 25.20 0.86 6.13
N ASN A 216 25.84 0.77 7.30
CA ASN A 216 25.99 -0.32 8.29
C ASN A 216 24.80 -1.23 8.67
N ASP A 217 23.54 -0.85 8.46
CA ASP A 217 22.38 -1.59 8.97
C ASP A 217 21.47 -2.11 7.84
N LEU A 218 21.75 -3.36 7.43
CA LEU A 218 20.99 -4.10 6.42
C LEU A 218 19.47 -4.15 6.71
N THR A 219 19.09 -4.10 7.99
CA THR A 219 17.68 -4.17 8.43
C THR A 219 16.88 -2.93 8.00
N ILE A 220 17.48 -1.74 8.10
CA ILE A 220 16.83 -0.46 7.77
C ILE A 220 16.67 -0.33 6.26
N SER A 221 17.70 -0.70 5.49
CA SER A 221 17.65 -0.66 4.02
C SER A 221 16.60 -1.63 3.47
N VAL A 222 16.52 -2.86 3.99
CA VAL A 222 15.48 -3.82 3.60
C VAL A 222 14.08 -3.30 3.95
N SER A 223 13.90 -2.69 5.12
CA SER A 223 12.61 -2.10 5.50
C SER A 223 12.15 -0.98 4.57
N LEU A 224 13.04 -0.04 4.24
CA LEU A 224 12.73 1.05 3.31
C LEU A 224 12.35 0.53 1.92
N ILE A 225 13.08 -0.48 1.42
CA ILE A 225 12.79 -1.12 0.14
C ILE A 225 11.44 -1.84 0.19
N CYS A 226 11.16 -2.59 1.26
CA CYS A 226 9.88 -3.30 1.44
C CYS A 226 8.69 -2.33 1.52
N SER A 227 8.82 -1.23 2.27
CA SER A 227 7.81 -0.18 2.37
C SER A 227 7.55 0.48 1.01
N LEU A 228 8.61 0.81 0.27
CA LEU A 228 8.51 1.34 -1.08
C LEU A 228 7.77 0.38 -2.01
N LEU A 229 8.22 -0.87 -2.07
CA LEU A 229 7.63 -1.89 -2.93
C LEU A 229 6.17 -2.16 -2.56
N GLY A 230 5.82 -2.10 -1.27
CA GLY A 230 4.43 -2.17 -0.79
C GLY A 230 3.57 -1.04 -1.33
N LYS A 231 4.04 0.21 -1.25
CA LYS A 231 3.33 1.39 -1.78
C LYS A 231 3.17 1.33 -3.30
N VAL A 232 4.25 1.01 -4.01
CA VAL A 232 4.23 0.81 -5.47
C VAL A 232 3.25 -0.30 -5.86
N ALA A 233 3.28 -1.43 -5.14
CA ALA A 233 2.35 -2.52 -5.35
C ALA A 233 0.89 -2.10 -5.12
N GLY A 234 0.61 -1.28 -4.10
CA GLY A 234 -0.70 -0.67 -3.87
C GLY A 234 -1.20 0.13 -5.08
N PHE A 235 -0.39 1.03 -5.63
CA PHE A 235 -0.75 1.81 -6.82
C PHE A 235 -0.88 0.96 -8.08
N LEU A 236 -0.04 -0.06 -8.26
CA LEU A 236 -0.20 -1.02 -9.36
C LEU A 236 -1.52 -1.80 -9.24
N LEU A 237 -1.90 -2.18 -8.02
CA LEU A 237 -3.15 -2.88 -7.75
C LEU A 237 -4.36 -1.97 -8.03
N MET A 238 -4.28 -0.69 -7.64
CA MET A 238 -5.27 0.33 -8.00
C MET A 238 -5.39 0.51 -9.53
N ALA A 239 -4.26 0.59 -10.24
CA ALA A 239 -4.26 0.71 -11.69
C ALA A 239 -4.92 -0.49 -12.39
N ARG A 240 -4.88 -1.68 -11.76
CA ARG A 240 -5.45 -2.92 -12.31
C ARG A 240 -6.92 -3.14 -11.93
N LEU A 241 -7.32 -2.80 -10.71
CA LEU A 241 -8.72 -2.87 -10.26
C LEU A 241 -9.56 -1.74 -10.87
N GLY A 242 -8.95 -0.58 -11.14
CA GLY A 242 -9.64 0.58 -11.67
C GLY A 242 -10.37 1.39 -10.59
N ALA A 243 -11.03 2.47 -11.00
CA ALA A 243 -11.59 3.45 -10.08
C ALA A 243 -13.02 3.16 -9.59
N GLY A 244 -13.64 2.09 -10.09
CA GLY A 244 -15.03 1.75 -9.78
C GLY A 244 -16.07 2.64 -10.49
N LYS A 245 -17.35 2.36 -10.27
CA LYS A 245 -18.52 3.04 -10.87
C LYS A 245 -18.68 4.51 -10.46
N TRP A 246 -18.08 4.89 -9.34
CA TRP A 246 -18.09 6.27 -8.83
C TRP A 246 -17.06 7.16 -9.52
N SER A 247 -16.32 6.63 -10.49
CA SER A 247 -15.32 7.36 -11.26
C SER A 247 -15.89 7.92 -12.57
N LEU A 248 -15.28 9.00 -13.06
CA LEU A 248 -15.57 9.49 -14.41
C LEU A 248 -15.22 8.46 -15.50
N ASP A 249 -14.18 7.64 -15.27
CA ASP A 249 -13.78 6.55 -16.17
C ASP A 249 -14.88 5.48 -16.37
N ALA A 250 -15.84 5.36 -15.44
CA ALA A 250 -16.96 4.41 -15.59
C ALA A 250 -18.13 4.98 -16.42
N ARG A 251 -18.13 6.30 -16.69
CA ARG A 251 -19.18 6.98 -17.46
C ARG A 251 -18.80 7.23 -18.93
N THR A 252 -17.54 6.97 -19.29
CA THR A 252 -16.98 7.09 -20.65
C THR A 252 -16.66 5.73 -21.23
#